data_AF-A0A533WLM5-F1
#
_entry.id   AF-A0A533WLM5-F1
#
_cell.length_a   1.000
_cell.length_b   1.000
_cell.length_c   1.000
_cell.angle_alpha   90.00
_cell.angle_beta   90.00
_cell.angle_gamma   90.00
#
_symmetry.space_group_name_H-M   'P 1'
#
loop_
_entity.id
_entity.type
_entity.pdbx_description
1 polymer ?
#
loop_
_entity_poly.entity_id
_entity_poly.type
_entity_poly.pdbx_seq_one_letter_code
_entity_poly.pdbx_strand_id
1 'polypeptide(L)' 'KRRKTDQTRQRDIISAENIQKELDISRMMVASCSILTGAPFAIIMNNDGHVDEAAANIARTLLVGDEK' A
#
# COMPACT_ATOMS: atom_id res chain seq x y z
N LYS A 1 -5.34 13.62 0.36
CA LYS A 1 -5.43 14.74 -0.61
C LYS A 1 -5.53 14.27 -2.06
N ARG A 2 -4.75 13.26 -2.47
CA ARG A 2 -4.76 12.65 -3.82
C ARG A 2 -6.14 12.41 -4.45
N ARG A 3 -7.10 11.85 -3.70
CA ARG A 3 -8.46 11.57 -4.22
C ARG A 3 -9.21 12.84 -4.67
N LYS A 4 -8.98 13.99 -4.01
CA LYS A 4 -9.64 15.27 -4.32
C LYS A 4 -9.00 16.02 -5.50
N THR A 5 -7.70 15.84 -5.71
CA THR A 5 -6.92 16.63 -6.69
C THR A 5 -6.87 15.99 -8.07
N ASP A 6 -7.14 14.69 -8.15
CA ASP A 6 -7.07 13.92 -9.39
C ASP A 6 -8.42 13.92 -10.10
N GLN A 7 -8.46 14.53 -11.28
CA GLN A 7 -9.67 14.65 -12.09
C GLN A 7 -9.83 13.50 -13.09
N THR A 8 -8.82 12.63 -13.28
CA THR A 8 -8.88 11.59 -14.31
C THR A 8 -9.71 10.38 -13.87
N ARG A 9 -10.16 10.34 -12.61
CA ARG A 9 -10.90 9.23 -12.02
C ARG A 9 -12.08 9.76 -11.20
N GLN A 10 -13.24 9.13 -11.33
CA GLN A 10 -14.35 9.37 -10.42
C GLN A 10 -14.12 8.58 -9.14
N ARG A 11 -13.57 9.25 -8.12
CA ARG A 11 -13.35 8.66 -6.79
C ARG A 11 -14.25 9.30 -5.75
N ASP A 12 -14.53 8.49 -4.75
CA ASP A 12 -15.24 8.88 -3.56
C ASP A 12 -14.46 9.94 -2.76
N ILE A 13 -15.21 10.91 -2.22
CA ILE A 13 -14.68 11.95 -1.32
C ILE A 13 -15.06 11.54 0.10
N ILE A 14 -14.37 10.52 0.62
CA ILE A 14 -14.59 10.01 1.98
C ILE A 14 -13.67 10.68 3.02
N SER A 15 -14.08 10.60 4.29
CA SER A 15 -13.31 11.14 5.43
C SER A 15 -11.98 10.39 5.60
N ALA A 16 -11.00 11.04 6.23
CA ALA A 16 -9.71 10.40 6.55
C ALA A 16 -9.89 9.18 7.47
N GLU A 17 -10.87 9.23 8.37
CA GLU A 17 -11.21 8.12 9.26
C GLU A 17 -11.70 6.89 8.48
N ASN A 18 -12.59 7.09 7.50
CA ASN A 18 -13.08 5.99 6.67
C ASN A 18 -11.95 5.39 5.82
N ILE A 19 -11.06 6.21 5.27
CA ILE A 19 -9.87 5.73 4.56
C ILE A 19 -9.01 4.86 5.49
N GLN A 20 -8.80 5.29 6.74
CA GLN A 20 -8.01 4.52 7.69
C GLN A 20 -8.67 3.17 8.01
N LYS A 21 -9.98 3.14 8.24
CA LYS A 21 -10.75 1.90 8.45
C LYS A 21 -10.62 0.94 7.27
N GLU A 22 -10.75 1.43 6.04
CA GLU A 22 -10.57 0.61 4.82
C GLU A 22 -9.15 0.04 4.70
N LEU A 23 -8.13 0.85 5.04
CA LEU A 23 -6.74 0.40 5.04
C LEU A 23 -6.49 -0.67 6.09
N ASP A 24 -7.07 -0.54 7.28
CA ASP A 24 -6.92 -1.52 8.36
C ASP A 24 -7.57 -2.87 7.99
N ILE A 25 -8.77 -2.84 7.41
CA ILE A 25 -9.43 -4.04 6.88
C ILE A 25 -8.55 -4.67 5.77
N SER A 26 -8.02 -3.85 4.87
CA SER A 26 -7.16 -4.34 3.77
C SER A 26 -5.88 -5.01 4.28
N ARG A 27 -5.25 -4.45 5.33
CA ARG A 27 -4.08 -5.07 5.97
C ARG A 27 -4.42 -6.43 6.57
N MET A 28 -5.56 -6.53 7.27
CA MET A 28 -6.01 -7.81 7.82
C MET A 28 -6.28 -8.85 6.73
N MET A 29 -6.88 -8.44 5.62
CA MET A 29 -7.11 -9.33 4.48
C MET A 29 -5.80 -9.86 3.87
N VAL A 30 -4.82 -8.98 3.63
CA VAL A 30 -3.51 -9.38 3.10
C VAL A 30 -2.78 -10.31 4.07
N ALA A 31 -2.83 -10.04 5.38
CA ALA A 31 -2.26 -10.93 6.40
C ALA A 31 -2.92 -12.31 6.37
N SER A 32 -4.25 -12.39 6.27
CA SER A 32 -4.98 -13.66 6.11
C SER A 32 -4.56 -14.40 4.84
N CYS A 33 -4.44 -13.71 3.71
CA CYS A 33 -3.96 -14.32 2.47
C CYS A 33 -2.52 -14.85 2.61
N SER A 34 -1.65 -14.13 3.31
CA SER A 34 -0.28 -14.58 3.60
C SER A 34 -0.28 -15.86 4.44
N ILE A 35 -1.12 -15.94 5.48
CA ILE A 35 -1.28 -17.17 6.28
C ILE A 35 -1.81 -18.33 5.43
N LEU A 36 -2.80 -18.08 4.57
CA LEU A 36 -3.42 -19.11 3.74
C LEU A 36 -2.51 -19.65 2.64
N THR A 37 -1.70 -18.76 2.04
CA THR A 37 -0.86 -19.10 0.87
C THR A 37 0.58 -19.40 1.24
N GLY A 38 1.02 -19.01 2.45
CA GLY A 38 2.42 -19.05 2.87
C GLY A 38 3.30 -17.97 2.22
N ALA A 39 2.74 -17.10 1.36
CA ALA A 39 3.50 -16.06 0.69
C ALA A 39 3.78 -14.87 1.63
N PRO A 40 5.01 -14.34 1.70
CA PRO A 40 5.31 -13.14 2.49
C PRO A 40 4.66 -11.90 1.87
N PHE A 41 4.38 -10.88 2.69
CA PHE A 41 3.90 -9.57 2.23
C PHE A 41 4.70 -8.44 2.86
N ALA A 42 4.72 -7.28 2.18
CA ALA A 42 5.36 -6.06 2.66
C ALA A 42 4.39 -4.88 2.56
N ILE A 43 4.43 -3.99 3.56
CA ILE A 43 3.69 -2.72 3.54
C ILE A 43 4.68 -1.60 3.21
N ILE A 44 4.43 -0.89 2.12
CA ILE A 44 5.29 0.22 1.66
C ILE A 44 4.48 1.51 1.66
N MET A 45 4.97 2.51 2.40
CA MET A 45 4.32 3.80 2.54
C MET A 45 4.72 4.72 1.38
N ASN A 46 3.72 5.18 0.61
CA ASN A 46 3.92 6.19 -0.43
C ASN A 46 3.49 7.55 0.12
N ASN A 47 4.41 8.21 0.82
CA ASN A 47 4.18 9.54 1.39
C ASN A 47 4.10 10.60 0.27
N ASP A 48 3.39 11.70 0.54
CA ASP A 48 3.24 12.77 -0.44
C ASP A 48 4.61 13.38 -0.80
N GLY A 49 4.90 13.51 -2.09
CA GLY A 49 6.19 14.02 -2.60
C GLY A 49 7.35 13.01 -2.59
N HIS A 50 7.18 11.80 -2.06
CA HIS A 50 8.25 10.82 -1.88
C HIS A 50 8.03 9.55 -2.73
N VAL A 51 7.60 9.73 -3.99
CA VAL A 51 7.30 8.60 -4.88
C VAL A 51 8.54 7.78 -5.21
N ASP A 52 9.69 8.43 -5.39
CA ASP A 52 10.95 7.78 -5.74
C ASP A 52 11.45 6.89 -4.58
N GLU A 53 11.26 7.35 -3.34
CA GLU A 53 11.59 6.57 -2.15
C GLU A 53 10.72 5.31 -2.04
N ALA A 54 9.41 5.46 -2.29
CA ALA A 54 8.49 4.33 -2.32
C ALA A 54 8.85 3.33 -3.44
N ALA A 55 9.22 3.81 -4.63
CA ALA A 55 9.67 2.97 -5.74
C ALA A 55 10.97 2.22 -5.38
N ALA A 56 11.94 2.90 -4.75
CA ALA A 56 13.17 2.28 -4.29
C ALA A 56 12.92 1.23 -3.20
N ASN A 57 11.97 1.47 -2.29
CA ASN A 57 11.55 0.48 -1.30
C ASN A 57 10.96 -0.78 -1.97
N ILE A 58 10.10 -0.61 -2.98
CA ILE A 58 9.56 -1.74 -3.76
C ILE A 58 10.70 -2.53 -4.42
N ALA A 59 11.61 -1.83 -5.11
CA ALA A 59 12.75 -2.47 -5.78
C ALA A 59 13.61 -3.26 -4.79
N ARG A 60 13.91 -2.70 -3.61
CA ARG A 60 14.64 -3.41 -2.55
C ARG A 60 13.91 -4.68 -2.10
N THR A 61 12.60 -4.59 -1.85
CA THR A 61 11.82 -5.76 -1.40
C THR A 61 11.80 -6.88 -2.43
N LEU A 62 11.75 -6.55 -3.73
CA LEU A 62 11.71 -7.55 -4.80
C LEU A 62 13.10 -8.11 -5.16
N LEU A 63 14.12 -7.26 -5.19
CA LEU A 63 15.45 -7.62 -5.69
C LEU A 63 16.36 -8.23 -4.61
N VAL A 64 16.13 -7.94 -3.32
CA VAL A 64 16.91 -8.50 -2.21
C VAL A 64 16.35 -9.86 -1.76
N GLY A 65 15.42 -10.45 -2.53
CA GLY A 65 14.75 -11.72 -2.22
C GLY A 65 15.64 -12.97 -2.23
N ASP A 66 16.91 -12.89 -2.65
CA ASP A 66 17.80 -14.05 -2.83
C ASP A 66 19.15 -13.96 -2.07
N GLU A 67 19.34 -13.01 -1.15
CA GLU A 67 20.55 -12.98 -0.30
C GLU A 67 20.25 -13.45 1.13
N LYS A 68 19.96 -14.75 1.28
CA LYS A 68 20.22 -15.51 2.51
C LYS A 68 20.65 -16.93 2.21
#